data_AF-A0A3B8IJ84-F1
#
_entry.id   AF-A0A3B8IJ84-F1
#
_cell.length_a   1.000
_cell.length_b   1.000
_cell.length_c   1.000
_cell.angle_alpha   90.00
_cell.angle_beta   90.00
_cell.angle_gamma   90.00
#
_symmetry.space_group_name_H-M   'P 1'
#
loop_
_entity.id
_entity.type
_entity.pdbx_description
1 polymer ?
#
loop_
_entity_poly.entity_id
_entity_poly.type
_entity_poly.pdbx_seq_one_letter_code
_entity_poly.pdbx_strand_id
1 'polypeptide(L)'
;MKVLISGSSRHGYRPDGSPPQTEAEMEEYRQQAEPLRKAGYELGTVLAKRGHTIVVMGDHDDDIDPYLVKGFIGGRKQLPDPVKVSVPKHDRKPPYTADEFKGLVKVVPHASEDWDITILDTVYEVDAVIAIGGRSGVIQTGLFALNSGKTLVPVGSFKGGGGKLWEISSGRRESFYQQTLNDEEINDLNAVWYHNAERQGGDNQRKSSAELVVQYLEKVYEAKQRAKTTGKTLGKLFRTVIGALAIWIVGLVIPTIQFGEPLKTIVDESSFLIMLLTLIAAGALGASLNSIRALRDRQPLDSRQISFDLLLGLVAGVVAALFYLFVQASTNGKIEVKFAEETDYVRVTLIGSLVALFSGLYLDATLSRFDTIKDSFLPGRQQDEEG
;
A
#
# COMPACT_ATOMS: atom_id res chain seq x y z
N MET A 1 5.13 8.45 -9.66
CA MET A 1 3.71 8.13 -9.95
C MET A 1 3.25 8.91 -11.18
N LYS A 2 2.22 8.43 -11.88
CA LYS A 2 1.46 9.20 -12.87
C LYS A 2 0.26 9.86 -12.21
N VAL A 3 0.27 11.19 -12.13
CA VAL A 3 -0.71 11.98 -11.37
C VAL A 3 -1.57 12.79 -12.34
N LEU A 4 -2.89 12.63 -12.24
CA LEU A 4 -3.85 13.52 -12.89
C LEU A 4 -4.17 14.68 -11.94
N ILE A 5 -4.17 15.91 -12.46
CA ILE A 5 -4.69 17.06 -11.74
C ILE A 5 -6.00 17.44 -12.40
N SER A 6 -7.07 17.46 -11.60
CA SER A 6 -8.40 17.87 -12.04
C SER A 6 -8.76 19.16 -11.33
N GLY A 7 -8.82 20.25 -12.08
CA GLY A 7 -9.19 21.55 -11.56
C GLY A 7 -9.61 22.48 -12.68
N SER A 8 -10.30 23.56 -12.33
CA SER A 8 -10.65 24.61 -13.27
C SER A 8 -10.83 25.90 -12.50
N SER A 9 -10.21 26.97 -13.00
CA SER A 9 -10.39 28.35 -12.53
C SER A 9 -11.57 29.05 -13.20
N ARG A 10 -12.32 28.37 -14.06
CA ARG A 10 -13.57 28.86 -14.64
C ARG A 10 -14.67 28.81 -13.59
N HIS A 11 -14.57 29.73 -12.66
CA HIS A 11 -15.48 29.79 -11.53
C HIS A 11 -16.75 30.57 -11.82
N GLY A 12 -17.70 30.30 -10.94
CA GLY A 12 -19.06 30.80 -10.92
C GLY A 12 -19.98 29.83 -10.19
N TYR A 13 -19.76 28.53 -10.30
CA TYR A 13 -20.83 27.61 -9.93
C TYR A 13 -20.85 27.32 -8.43
N ARG A 14 -22.02 27.48 -7.82
CA ARG A 14 -22.36 27.14 -6.43
C ARG A 14 -22.01 25.66 -6.13
N PRO A 15 -21.91 25.26 -4.86
CA PRO A 15 -21.59 23.88 -4.47
C PRO A 15 -22.49 22.79 -5.08
N ASP A 16 -23.70 23.16 -5.51
CA ASP A 16 -24.67 22.29 -6.18
C ASP A 16 -24.43 22.18 -7.70
N GLY A 17 -23.42 22.84 -8.25
CA GLY A 17 -23.16 22.86 -9.67
C GLY A 17 -24.15 23.72 -10.45
N SER A 18 -24.80 24.71 -9.82
CA SER A 18 -25.56 25.78 -10.48
C SER A 18 -24.73 27.06 -10.64
N PRO A 19 -24.98 27.92 -11.66
CA PRO A 19 -24.20 29.15 -11.86
C PRO A 19 -24.33 30.12 -10.68
N PRO A 20 -23.43 31.10 -10.54
CA PRO A 20 -23.55 32.12 -9.49
C PRO A 20 -24.81 32.92 -9.78
N GLN A 21 -25.63 33.12 -8.76
CA GLN A 21 -26.90 33.85 -8.91
C GLN A 21 -26.73 35.34 -8.61
N THR A 22 -25.64 35.73 -7.95
CA THR A 22 -25.39 37.11 -7.54
C THR A 22 -24.03 37.62 -8.03
N GLU A 23 -23.92 38.94 -8.24
CA GLU A 23 -22.64 39.59 -8.57
C GLU A 23 -21.60 39.39 -7.46
N ALA A 24 -22.04 39.35 -6.20
CA ALA A 24 -21.16 39.10 -5.05
C ALA A 24 -20.52 37.71 -5.13
N GLU A 25 -21.27 36.68 -5.50
CA GLU A 25 -20.73 35.33 -5.74
C GLU A 25 -19.74 35.36 -6.92
N MET A 26 -20.07 36.01 -8.04
CA MET A 26 -19.15 36.14 -9.19
C MET A 26 -17.84 36.83 -8.80
N GLU A 27 -17.89 37.86 -7.98
CA GLU A 27 -16.71 38.59 -7.53
C GLU A 27 -15.86 37.75 -6.57
N GLU A 28 -16.47 37.01 -5.64
CA GLU A 28 -15.75 36.04 -4.80
C GLU A 28 -15.00 35.00 -5.65
N TYR A 29 -15.63 34.53 -6.73
CA TYR A 29 -15.03 33.58 -7.65
C TYR A 29 -13.86 34.17 -8.46
N ARG A 30 -13.97 35.42 -8.93
CA ARG A 30 -12.85 36.11 -9.59
C ARG A 30 -11.66 36.25 -8.65
N GLN A 31 -11.92 36.55 -7.38
CA GLN A 31 -10.87 36.67 -6.35
C GLN A 31 -10.14 35.35 -6.09
N GLN A 32 -10.77 34.19 -6.32
CA GLN A 32 -10.14 32.89 -6.15
C GLN A 32 -9.38 32.38 -7.39
N ALA A 33 -9.67 32.90 -8.59
CA ALA A 33 -9.06 32.41 -9.82
C ALA A 33 -7.54 32.55 -9.84
N GLU A 34 -7.02 33.72 -9.43
CA GLU A 34 -5.57 33.97 -9.45
C GLU A 34 -4.80 33.16 -8.38
N PRO A 35 -5.26 33.07 -7.11
CA PRO A 35 -4.70 32.14 -6.14
C PRO A 35 -4.69 30.68 -6.62
N LEU A 36 -5.76 30.23 -7.30
CA LEU A 36 -5.86 28.86 -7.82
C LEU A 36 -4.87 28.59 -8.95
N ARG A 37 -4.69 29.54 -9.88
CA ARG A 37 -3.68 29.44 -10.95
C ARG A 37 -2.28 29.36 -10.37
N LYS A 38 -1.98 30.18 -9.37
CA LYS A 38 -0.70 30.16 -8.67
C LYS A 38 -0.48 28.85 -7.91
N ALA A 39 -1.51 28.31 -7.27
CA ALA A 39 -1.46 26.98 -6.66
C ALA A 39 -1.19 25.88 -7.69
N GLY A 40 -1.78 25.97 -8.89
CA GLY A 40 -1.47 25.10 -10.02
C GLY A 40 0.01 25.13 -10.38
N TYR A 41 0.59 26.31 -10.55
CA TYR A 41 2.02 26.47 -10.82
C TYR A 41 2.91 25.84 -9.73
N GLU A 42 2.59 26.06 -8.47
CA GLU A 42 3.34 25.51 -7.33
C GLU A 42 3.25 23.98 -7.28
N LEU A 43 2.05 23.42 -7.46
CA LEU A 43 1.83 21.97 -7.53
C LEU A 43 2.63 21.35 -8.67
N GLY A 44 2.58 21.94 -9.86
CA GLY A 44 3.38 21.48 -11.01
C GLY A 44 4.87 21.44 -10.67
N THR A 45 5.38 22.52 -10.07
CA THR A 45 6.79 22.64 -9.66
C THR A 45 7.18 21.55 -8.66
N VAL A 46 6.36 21.32 -7.63
CA VAL A 46 6.64 20.30 -6.60
C VAL A 46 6.59 18.90 -7.20
N LEU A 47 5.58 18.60 -8.02
CA LEU A 47 5.44 17.30 -8.68
C LEU A 47 6.65 16.97 -9.57
N ALA A 48 7.15 17.96 -10.31
CA ALA A 48 8.36 17.82 -11.13
C ALA A 48 9.61 17.54 -10.27
N LYS A 49 9.81 18.31 -9.19
CA LYS A 49 10.93 18.11 -8.26
C LYS A 49 10.90 16.75 -7.57
N ARG A 50 9.72 16.21 -7.31
CA ARG A 50 9.50 14.87 -6.72
C ARG A 50 9.59 13.73 -7.75
N GLY A 51 9.86 14.03 -9.02
CA GLY A 51 10.03 13.02 -10.06
C GLY A 51 8.73 12.35 -10.52
N HIS A 52 7.57 12.93 -10.23
CA HIS A 52 6.30 12.44 -10.74
C HIS A 52 6.11 12.81 -12.21
N THR A 53 5.20 12.12 -12.89
CA THR A 53 4.71 12.48 -14.23
C THR A 53 3.29 13.01 -14.10
N ILE A 54 2.95 14.07 -14.82
CA ILE A 54 1.60 14.64 -14.79
C ILE A 54 0.80 14.32 -16.05
N VAL A 55 -0.51 14.21 -15.87
CA VAL A 55 -1.52 14.25 -16.94
C VAL A 55 -2.46 15.41 -16.66
N VAL A 56 -2.83 16.12 -17.71
CA VAL A 56 -3.77 17.25 -17.69
C VAL A 56 -4.87 17.04 -18.73
N MET A 57 -6.02 17.68 -18.52
CA MET A 57 -7.22 17.52 -19.34
C MET A 57 -7.86 18.86 -19.76
N GLY A 58 -7.28 20.02 -19.46
CA GLY A 58 -7.86 21.32 -19.80
C GLY A 58 -7.68 21.71 -21.28
N ASP A 59 -8.74 22.22 -21.92
CA ASP A 59 -8.74 22.76 -23.29
C ASP A 59 -8.81 24.30 -23.35
N HIS A 60 -8.78 24.95 -22.19
CA HIS A 60 -8.90 26.40 -22.07
C HIS A 60 -7.72 27.04 -21.33
N ASP A 61 -7.35 28.25 -21.77
CA ASP A 61 -6.27 29.04 -21.18
C ASP A 61 -6.54 29.45 -19.73
N ASP A 62 -7.83 29.56 -19.37
CA ASP A 62 -8.26 29.97 -18.03
C ASP A 62 -8.28 28.84 -17.01
N ASP A 63 -8.01 27.59 -17.39
CA ASP A 63 -8.01 26.47 -16.44
C ASP A 63 -6.71 26.44 -15.63
N ILE A 64 -6.67 25.57 -14.62
CA ILE A 64 -5.45 25.41 -13.81
C ILE A 64 -4.35 24.72 -14.61
N ASP A 65 -4.72 23.93 -15.62
CA ASP A 65 -3.85 23.03 -16.36
C ASP A 65 -2.69 23.76 -17.06
N PRO A 66 -2.87 24.87 -17.81
CA PRO A 66 -1.74 25.62 -18.37
C PRO A 66 -0.72 26.08 -17.32
N TYR A 67 -1.18 26.55 -16.16
CA TYR A 67 -0.31 27.03 -15.08
C TYR A 67 0.42 25.88 -14.40
N LEU A 68 -0.27 24.75 -14.19
CA LEU A 68 0.34 23.52 -13.71
C LEU A 68 1.43 23.01 -14.66
N VAL A 69 1.17 22.97 -15.97
CA VAL A 69 2.15 22.56 -16.97
C VAL A 69 3.36 23.49 -16.97
N LYS A 70 3.15 24.82 -16.90
CA LYS A 70 4.24 25.81 -16.77
C LYS A 70 5.10 25.56 -15.54
N GLY A 71 4.48 25.36 -14.38
CA GLY A 71 5.19 25.04 -13.14
C GLY A 71 5.95 23.73 -13.21
N PHE A 72 5.35 22.70 -13.81
CA PHE A 72 5.97 21.39 -13.96
C PHE A 72 7.21 21.43 -14.88
N ILE A 73 7.11 22.14 -16.01
CA ILE A 73 8.24 22.35 -16.92
C ILE A 73 9.36 23.13 -16.22
N GLY A 74 9.02 24.25 -15.55
CA GLY A 74 10.00 25.08 -14.84
C GLY A 74 10.66 24.38 -13.64
N GLY A 75 9.98 23.42 -13.03
CA GLY A 75 10.49 22.67 -11.88
C GLY A 75 11.44 21.52 -12.22
N ARG A 76 11.55 21.11 -13.49
CA ARG A 76 12.32 19.92 -13.89
C ARG A 76 13.64 20.32 -14.56
N LYS A 77 14.75 19.70 -14.13
CA LYS A 77 16.07 19.89 -14.79
C LYS A 77 16.14 19.18 -16.15
N GLN A 78 15.50 18.02 -16.28
CA GLN A 78 15.39 17.24 -17.52
C GLN A 78 14.06 16.46 -17.51
N LEU A 79 13.34 16.42 -18.64
CA LEU A 79 12.11 15.65 -18.82
C LEU A 79 12.45 14.35 -19.59
N PRO A 80 12.44 13.16 -18.96
CA PRO A 80 12.52 11.89 -19.69
C PRO A 80 11.31 11.66 -20.60
N ASP A 81 10.13 12.13 -20.20
CA ASP A 81 8.88 12.03 -20.95
C ASP A 81 8.17 13.38 -20.99
N PRO A 82 7.51 13.72 -22.12
CA PRO A 82 6.69 14.92 -22.24
C PRO A 82 5.43 14.80 -21.37
N VAL A 83 4.91 15.94 -20.92
CA VAL A 83 3.63 16.03 -20.22
C VAL A 83 2.51 15.54 -21.15
N LYS A 84 1.68 14.61 -20.69
CA LYS A 84 0.55 14.13 -21.49
C LYS A 84 -0.66 15.02 -21.27
N VAL A 85 -1.26 15.48 -22.37
CA VAL A 85 -2.54 16.20 -22.35
C VAL A 85 -3.55 15.32 -23.05
N SER A 86 -4.53 14.81 -22.30
CA SER A 86 -5.65 14.08 -22.89
C SER A 86 -6.73 15.07 -23.27
N VAL A 87 -7.09 15.12 -24.55
CA VAL A 87 -8.15 15.99 -25.07
C VAL A 87 -9.16 15.17 -25.87
N PRO A 88 -10.46 15.47 -25.85
CA PRO A 88 -11.42 14.84 -26.73
C PRO A 88 -11.08 15.07 -28.20
N LYS A 89 -11.63 14.22 -29.05
CA LYS A 89 -11.52 14.38 -30.50
C LYS A 89 -12.40 15.54 -30.96
N HIS A 90 -11.89 16.76 -30.91
CA HIS A 90 -12.59 17.94 -31.44
C HIS A 90 -11.64 18.89 -32.16
N ASP A 91 -12.17 19.76 -33.03
CA ASP A 91 -11.38 20.67 -33.87
C ASP A 91 -10.67 21.80 -33.10
N ARG A 92 -10.99 21.95 -31.82
CA ARG A 92 -10.39 22.98 -30.99
C ARG A 92 -8.95 22.64 -30.63
N LYS A 93 -8.03 23.54 -30.94
CA LYS A 93 -6.63 23.46 -30.51
C LYS A 93 -6.51 23.75 -29.01
N PRO A 94 -5.86 22.87 -28.23
CA PRO A 94 -5.65 23.12 -26.81
C PRO A 94 -4.59 24.22 -26.59
N PRO A 95 -4.52 24.81 -25.39
CA PRO A 95 -3.63 25.93 -25.08
C PRO A 95 -2.14 25.58 -25.15
N TYR A 96 -1.81 24.28 -25.22
CA TYR A 96 -0.44 23.77 -25.25
C TYR A 96 0.21 23.75 -26.63
N THR A 97 -0.34 24.50 -27.60
CA THR A 97 0.21 24.57 -28.97
C THR A 97 1.24 25.69 -29.15
N ALA A 98 1.42 26.56 -28.15
CA ALA A 98 2.43 27.59 -28.16
C ALA A 98 3.86 27.01 -28.19
N ASP A 99 4.81 27.75 -28.78
CA ASP A 99 6.21 27.32 -28.92
C ASP A 99 6.87 26.99 -27.57
N GLU A 100 6.44 27.63 -26.48
CA GLU A 100 6.93 27.34 -25.12
C GLU A 100 6.68 25.90 -24.65
N PHE A 101 5.72 25.18 -25.25
CA PHE A 101 5.36 23.80 -24.92
C PHE A 101 5.90 22.77 -25.91
N LYS A 102 6.51 23.22 -27.01
CA LYS A 102 6.91 22.36 -28.13
C LYS A 102 7.95 21.33 -27.71
N GLY A 103 7.62 20.05 -27.86
CA GLY A 103 8.48 18.92 -27.46
C GLY A 103 8.45 18.61 -25.95
N LEU A 104 7.89 19.50 -25.13
CA LEU A 104 7.73 19.32 -23.68
C LEU A 104 6.35 18.74 -23.34
N VAL A 105 5.38 18.94 -24.23
CA VAL A 105 4.00 18.50 -24.08
C VAL A 105 3.61 17.60 -25.26
N LYS A 106 2.96 16.49 -24.95
CA LYS A 106 2.36 15.56 -25.91
C LYS A 106 0.85 15.59 -25.77
N VAL A 107 0.20 16.25 -26.73
CA VAL A 107 -1.26 16.22 -26.86
C VAL A 107 -1.67 14.86 -27.43
N VAL A 108 -2.53 14.14 -26.72
CA VAL A 108 -3.06 12.83 -27.08
C VAL A 108 -4.55 12.99 -27.31
N PRO A 109 -5.01 13.08 -28.57
CA PRO A 109 -6.43 13.12 -28.86
C PRO A 109 -7.06 11.77 -28.49
N HIS A 110 -8.18 11.84 -27.78
CA HIS A 110 -8.99 10.70 -27.39
C HIS A 110 -9.78 10.14 -28.59
N ALA A 111 -10.31 8.93 -28.49
CA ALA A 111 -11.17 8.38 -29.55
C ALA A 111 -12.58 8.99 -29.53
N SER A 112 -13.04 9.41 -28.35
CA SER A 112 -14.35 10.02 -28.13
C SER A 112 -14.28 11.54 -28.22
N GLU A 113 -15.36 12.16 -28.68
CA GLU A 113 -15.59 13.60 -28.62
C GLU A 113 -16.19 14.03 -27.24
N ASP A 114 -16.63 13.04 -26.45
CA ASP A 114 -17.24 13.24 -25.14
C ASP A 114 -16.18 13.41 -24.04
N TRP A 115 -16.30 14.50 -23.29
CA TRP A 115 -15.46 14.80 -22.14
C TRP A 115 -15.61 13.77 -21.02
N ASP A 116 -16.82 13.29 -20.76
CA ASP A 116 -17.06 12.35 -19.66
C ASP A 116 -16.30 11.05 -19.95
N ILE A 117 -16.38 10.54 -21.18
CA ILE A 117 -15.63 9.35 -21.61
C ILE A 117 -14.11 9.59 -21.51
N THR A 118 -13.63 10.75 -21.97
CA THR A 118 -12.21 11.11 -21.93
C THR A 118 -11.68 11.18 -20.49
N ILE A 119 -12.48 11.70 -19.55
CA ILE A 119 -12.17 11.74 -18.12
C ILE A 119 -12.03 10.33 -17.56
N LEU A 120 -12.99 9.43 -17.86
CA LEU A 120 -12.96 8.05 -17.36
C LEU A 120 -11.69 7.32 -17.82
N ASP A 121 -11.38 7.36 -19.11
CA ASP A 121 -10.22 6.67 -19.65
C ASP A 121 -8.91 7.27 -19.10
N THR A 122 -8.84 8.60 -18.99
CA THR A 122 -7.66 9.26 -18.42
C THR A 122 -7.43 8.88 -16.95
N VAL A 123 -8.49 8.84 -16.13
CA VAL A 123 -8.39 8.39 -14.73
C VAL A 123 -7.95 6.93 -14.64
N TYR A 124 -8.38 6.08 -15.57
CA TYR A 124 -7.96 4.69 -15.61
C TYR A 124 -6.45 4.53 -15.82
N GLU A 125 -5.83 5.42 -16.60
CA GLU A 125 -4.39 5.34 -16.89
C GLU A 125 -3.47 5.93 -15.80
N VAL A 126 -3.99 6.65 -14.82
CA VAL A 126 -3.17 7.30 -13.78
C VAL A 126 -3.11 6.47 -12.50
N ASP A 127 -2.11 6.76 -11.66
CA ASP A 127 -1.94 6.18 -10.33
C ASP A 127 -2.79 6.93 -9.29
N ALA A 128 -2.84 8.24 -9.42
CA ALA A 128 -3.42 9.13 -8.43
C ALA A 128 -4.04 10.38 -9.06
N VAL A 129 -4.98 10.99 -8.34
CA VAL A 129 -5.70 12.21 -8.72
C VAL A 129 -5.58 13.25 -7.61
N ILE A 130 -5.22 14.47 -7.96
CA ILE A 130 -5.39 15.66 -7.11
C ILE A 130 -6.61 16.41 -7.65
N ALA A 131 -7.60 16.64 -6.80
CA ALA A 131 -8.81 17.40 -7.16
C ALA A 131 -8.80 18.76 -6.45
N ILE A 132 -8.85 19.85 -7.21
CA ILE A 132 -8.67 21.21 -6.68
C ILE A 132 -9.60 22.19 -7.39
N GLY A 133 -10.42 22.93 -6.62
CA GLY A 133 -11.39 23.87 -7.18
C GLY A 133 -12.35 23.20 -8.19
N GLY A 134 -12.62 23.89 -9.31
CA GLY A 134 -13.45 23.43 -10.42
C GLY A 134 -14.93 23.14 -10.13
N ARG A 135 -15.60 22.51 -11.11
CA ARG A 135 -17.05 22.25 -11.18
C ARG A 135 -17.40 20.76 -11.10
N SER A 136 -18.57 20.37 -11.60
CA SER A 136 -19.06 18.99 -11.69
C SER A 136 -18.05 18.01 -12.30
N GLY A 137 -17.31 18.42 -13.34
CA GLY A 137 -16.27 17.58 -13.96
C GLY A 137 -15.16 17.15 -12.98
N VAL A 138 -14.77 18.04 -12.05
CA VAL A 138 -13.80 17.71 -10.98
C VAL A 138 -14.40 16.71 -10.00
N ILE A 139 -15.67 16.91 -9.62
CA ILE A 139 -16.40 15.98 -8.74
C ILE A 139 -16.51 14.60 -9.38
N GLN A 140 -16.93 14.52 -10.65
CA GLN A 140 -17.02 13.28 -11.41
C GLN A 140 -15.67 12.58 -11.50
N THR A 141 -14.61 13.33 -11.84
CA THR A 141 -13.23 12.80 -11.89
C THR A 141 -12.82 12.21 -10.55
N GLY A 142 -13.05 12.92 -9.45
CA GLY A 142 -12.71 12.44 -8.11
C GLY A 142 -13.52 11.22 -7.68
N LEU A 143 -14.84 11.24 -7.86
CA LEU A 143 -15.70 10.10 -7.53
C LEU A 143 -15.33 8.86 -8.35
N PHE A 144 -15.00 9.03 -9.63
CA PHE A 144 -14.55 7.93 -10.47
C PHE A 144 -13.18 7.40 -10.04
N ALA A 145 -12.23 8.29 -9.68
CA ALA A 145 -10.94 7.89 -9.13
C ALA A 145 -11.10 7.06 -7.85
N LEU A 146 -12.00 7.49 -6.95
CA LEU A 146 -12.34 6.77 -5.73
C LEU A 146 -12.90 5.37 -6.04
N ASN A 147 -13.92 5.29 -6.90
CA ASN A 147 -14.59 4.03 -7.26
C ASN A 147 -13.68 3.07 -8.04
N SER A 148 -12.76 3.60 -8.83
CA SER A 148 -11.76 2.83 -9.58
C SER A 148 -10.55 2.41 -8.74
N GLY A 149 -10.56 2.70 -7.44
CA GLY A 149 -9.47 2.34 -6.54
C GLY A 149 -8.16 3.07 -6.87
N LYS A 150 -8.22 4.27 -7.46
CA LYS A 150 -7.08 5.19 -7.60
C LYS A 150 -6.87 5.97 -6.31
N THR A 151 -5.69 6.54 -6.11
CA THR A 151 -5.47 7.44 -4.96
C THR A 151 -6.09 8.79 -5.27
N LEU A 152 -6.84 9.37 -4.33
CA LEU A 152 -7.46 10.69 -4.49
C LEU A 152 -7.04 11.57 -3.31
N VAL A 153 -6.54 12.77 -3.59
CA VAL A 153 -6.32 13.82 -2.59
C VAL A 153 -7.12 15.05 -3.00
N PRO A 154 -8.25 15.33 -2.33
CA PRO A 154 -9.02 16.55 -2.57
C PRO A 154 -8.43 17.73 -1.80
N VAL A 155 -8.31 18.87 -2.48
CA VAL A 155 -7.87 20.16 -1.92
C VAL A 155 -9.09 21.05 -1.75
N GLY A 156 -9.48 21.29 -0.49
CA GLY A 156 -10.65 22.07 -0.13
C GLY A 156 -10.43 23.58 -0.04
N SER A 157 -9.17 24.03 -0.02
CA SER A 157 -8.79 25.46 0.12
C SER A 157 -9.46 26.40 -0.90
N PHE A 158 -9.83 25.89 -2.07
CA PHE A 158 -10.41 26.66 -3.19
C PHE A 158 -11.89 26.37 -3.43
N LYS A 159 -12.59 25.78 -2.45
CA LYS A 159 -14.01 25.41 -2.56
C LYS A 159 -14.30 24.58 -3.84
N GLY A 160 -15.48 24.72 -4.42
CA GLY A 160 -15.88 24.05 -5.67
C GLY A 160 -15.87 22.51 -5.56
N GLY A 161 -15.50 21.85 -6.67
CA GLY A 161 -15.43 20.39 -6.74
C GLY A 161 -14.38 19.77 -5.80
N GLY A 162 -13.20 20.39 -5.68
CA GLY A 162 -12.16 19.99 -4.72
C GLY A 162 -12.65 20.07 -3.27
N GLY A 163 -13.30 21.17 -2.89
CA GLY A 163 -13.96 21.34 -1.59
C GLY A 163 -15.05 20.30 -1.33
N LYS A 164 -15.90 20.02 -2.32
CA LYS A 164 -16.97 19.03 -2.16
C LYS A 164 -16.45 17.62 -1.97
N LEU A 165 -15.41 17.25 -2.72
CA LEU A 165 -14.73 15.96 -2.54
C LEU A 165 -14.01 15.89 -1.19
N TRP A 166 -13.45 17.01 -0.72
CA TRP A 166 -12.87 17.08 0.61
C TRP A 166 -13.92 16.82 1.70
N GLU A 167 -15.10 17.46 1.65
CA GLU A 167 -16.21 17.20 2.58
C GLU A 167 -16.62 15.72 2.61
N ILE A 168 -16.74 15.09 1.44
CA ILE A 168 -17.07 13.66 1.33
C ILE A 168 -15.98 12.81 1.98
N SER A 169 -14.71 13.11 1.69
CA SER A 169 -13.56 12.37 2.22
C SER A 169 -13.37 12.55 3.73
N SER A 170 -13.60 13.77 4.23
CA SER A 170 -13.38 14.15 5.62
C SER A 170 -14.50 13.65 6.54
N GLY A 171 -15.68 13.33 6.00
CA GLY A 171 -16.72 12.56 6.70
C GLY A 171 -16.44 11.05 6.77
N ARG A 172 -15.45 10.54 6.00
CA ARG A 172 -15.10 9.12 5.90
C ARG A 172 -13.59 8.88 6.08
N ARG A 173 -12.96 9.64 6.99
CA ARG A 173 -11.50 9.75 7.13
C ARG A 173 -10.79 8.40 7.15
N GLU A 174 -11.26 7.49 7.99
CA GLU A 174 -10.62 6.19 8.17
C GLU A 174 -10.61 5.32 6.90
N SER A 175 -11.75 5.19 6.24
CA SER A 175 -11.88 4.33 5.05
C SER A 175 -11.32 4.99 3.80
N PHE A 176 -11.42 6.32 3.71
CA PHE A 176 -10.94 7.08 2.56
C PHE A 176 -9.41 7.17 2.52
N TYR A 177 -8.80 7.58 3.63
CA TYR A 177 -7.35 7.74 3.73
C TYR A 177 -6.64 6.50 4.29
N GLN A 178 -7.36 5.39 4.50
CA GLN A 178 -6.82 4.14 5.05
C GLN A 178 -6.05 4.37 6.37
N GLN A 179 -6.56 5.29 7.20
CA GLN A 179 -5.92 5.72 8.46
C GLN A 179 -4.45 6.19 8.29
N THR A 180 -4.07 6.59 7.07
CA THR A 180 -2.71 7.00 6.74
C THR A 180 -2.46 8.46 7.04
N LEU A 181 -3.50 9.30 6.89
CA LEU A 181 -3.47 10.70 7.30
C LEU A 181 -4.12 10.85 8.68
N ASN A 182 -3.49 11.63 9.55
CA ASN A 182 -4.08 12.05 10.82
C ASN A 182 -5.05 13.24 10.61
N ASP A 183 -5.75 13.64 11.67
CA ASP A 183 -6.75 14.71 11.57
C ASP A 183 -6.17 16.08 11.20
N GLU A 184 -4.95 16.39 11.63
CA GLU A 184 -4.26 17.63 11.29
C GLU A 184 -3.90 17.66 9.80
N GLU A 185 -3.32 16.57 9.29
CA GLU A 185 -2.99 16.40 7.87
C GLU A 185 -4.24 16.49 6.98
N ILE A 186 -5.38 15.95 7.42
CA ILE A 186 -6.65 16.05 6.69
C ILE A 186 -7.20 17.48 6.74
N ASN A 187 -7.07 18.18 7.87
CA ASN A 187 -7.51 19.56 8.01
C ASN A 187 -6.65 20.53 7.18
N ASP A 188 -5.35 20.27 7.04
CA ASP A 188 -4.43 21.03 6.18
C ASP A 188 -4.90 21.07 4.73
N LEU A 189 -5.53 20.00 4.23
CA LEU A 189 -6.07 19.95 2.87
C LEU A 189 -7.22 20.95 2.62
N ASN A 190 -7.84 21.46 3.67
CA ASN A 190 -8.91 22.48 3.61
C ASN A 190 -8.50 23.81 4.26
N ALA A 191 -7.26 23.91 4.76
CA ALA A 191 -6.73 25.16 5.30
C ALA A 191 -6.51 26.18 4.17
N VAL A 192 -6.25 27.43 4.55
CA VAL A 192 -5.85 28.48 3.60
C VAL A 192 -4.61 28.04 2.82
N TRP A 193 -4.57 28.28 1.51
CA TRP A 193 -3.44 27.91 0.67
C TRP A 193 -2.24 28.83 0.93
N TYR A 194 -1.10 28.26 1.30
CA TYR A 194 0.16 28.97 1.54
C TYR A 194 1.13 28.76 0.39
N HIS A 195 1.43 29.85 -0.31
CA HIS A 195 2.23 29.87 -1.55
C HIS A 195 3.73 29.61 -1.34
N ASN A 196 4.27 30.06 -0.22
CA ASN A 196 5.68 29.92 0.12
C ASN A 196 5.82 29.18 1.45
N ALA A 197 6.98 28.56 1.65
CA ALA A 197 7.41 28.15 2.98
C ALA A 197 7.62 29.42 3.82
N GLU A 198 6.57 29.91 4.47
CA GLU A 198 6.69 31.04 5.38
C GLU A 198 7.53 30.62 6.58
N ARG A 199 8.64 31.32 6.79
CA ARG A 199 9.35 31.31 8.06
C ARG A 199 8.49 32.04 9.08
N GLN A 200 7.59 31.33 9.75
CA GLN A 200 6.96 31.86 10.96
C GLN A 200 7.99 31.87 12.09
N GLY A 201 8.66 33.01 12.30
CA GLY A 201 9.16 33.50 13.61
C GLY A 201 9.84 32.54 14.61
N GLY A 202 10.33 31.38 14.18
CA GLY A 202 10.91 30.32 14.99
C GLY A 202 11.40 29.19 14.07
N ASP A 203 12.24 28.30 14.56
CA ASP A 203 12.99 27.30 13.75
C ASP A 203 12.13 26.30 12.94
N ASN A 204 10.80 26.36 13.05
CA ASN A 204 9.88 25.51 12.32
C ASN A 204 9.47 26.14 10.98
N GLN A 205 10.29 25.91 9.95
CA GLN A 205 9.94 26.24 8.57
C GLN A 205 8.70 25.44 8.14
N ARG A 206 7.57 26.12 7.96
CA ARG A 206 6.34 25.48 7.47
C ARG A 206 6.52 25.16 5.99
N LYS A 207 6.18 23.95 5.57
CA LYS A 207 6.16 23.55 4.15
C LYS A 207 5.06 24.31 3.41
N SER A 208 5.22 24.53 2.11
CA SER A 208 4.14 25.11 1.29
C SER A 208 2.96 24.14 1.17
N SER A 209 1.75 24.65 0.91
CA SER A 209 0.57 23.79 0.73
C SER A 209 0.75 22.79 -0.41
N ALA A 210 1.43 23.18 -1.50
CA ALA A 210 1.76 22.27 -2.59
C ALA A 210 2.66 21.09 -2.13
N GLU A 211 3.66 21.35 -1.29
CA GLU A 211 4.52 20.30 -0.73
C GLU A 211 3.77 19.34 0.16
N LEU A 212 2.88 19.85 1.00
CA LEU A 212 2.02 19.05 1.87
C LEU A 212 1.06 18.17 1.06
N VAL A 213 0.37 18.73 0.07
CA VAL A 213 -0.55 17.98 -0.79
C VAL A 213 0.16 16.82 -1.50
N VAL A 214 1.35 17.06 -2.07
CA VAL A 214 2.11 16.01 -2.75
C VAL A 214 2.65 14.98 -1.75
N GLN A 215 3.09 15.40 -0.56
CA GLN A 215 3.50 14.49 0.50
C GLN A 215 2.33 13.59 0.95
N TYR A 216 1.14 14.14 1.13
CA TYR A 216 -0.05 13.38 1.52
C TYR A 216 -0.50 12.43 0.40
N LEU A 217 -0.39 12.85 -0.86
CA LEU A 217 -0.62 11.98 -2.02
C LEU A 217 0.32 10.77 -2.02
N GLU A 218 1.62 10.99 -1.82
CA GLU A 218 2.64 9.95 -1.73
C GLU A 218 2.32 8.98 -0.59
N LYS A 219 2.05 9.50 0.61
CA LYS A 219 1.74 8.69 1.80
C LYS A 219 0.53 7.77 1.57
N VAL A 220 -0.58 8.33 1.05
CA VAL A 220 -1.81 7.55 0.76
C VAL A 220 -1.58 6.56 -0.37
N TYR A 221 -0.84 6.93 -1.42
CA TYR A 221 -0.51 6.00 -2.50
C TYR A 221 0.33 4.82 -2.01
N GLU A 222 1.37 5.07 -1.23
CA GLU A 222 2.21 4.01 -0.65
C GLU A 222 1.41 3.08 0.23
N ALA A 223 0.57 3.61 1.13
CA ALA A 223 -0.29 2.79 1.96
C ALA A 223 -1.21 1.88 1.13
N LYS A 224 -1.79 2.43 0.05
CA LYS A 224 -2.65 1.67 -0.87
C LYS A 224 -1.88 0.60 -1.64
N GLN A 225 -0.65 0.89 -2.07
CA GLN A 225 0.21 -0.12 -2.72
C GLN A 225 0.61 -1.22 -1.75
N ARG A 226 0.97 -0.86 -0.52
CA ARG A 226 1.25 -1.83 0.56
C ARG A 226 0.04 -2.74 0.78
N ALA A 227 -1.17 -2.18 0.92
CA ALA A 227 -2.39 -2.96 1.06
C ALA A 227 -2.64 -3.93 -0.11
N LYS A 228 -2.42 -3.49 -1.36
CA LYS A 228 -2.53 -4.36 -2.55
C LYS A 228 -1.52 -5.50 -2.53
N THR A 229 -0.28 -5.25 -2.12
CA THR A 229 0.75 -6.29 -1.99
C THR A 229 0.47 -7.26 -0.84
N THR A 230 -0.07 -6.75 0.27
CA THR A 230 -0.46 -7.56 1.43
C THR A 230 -1.58 -8.54 1.07
N GLY A 231 -2.59 -8.12 0.31
CA GLY A 231 -3.70 -8.99 -0.09
C GLY A 231 -3.26 -10.21 -0.91
N LYS A 232 -2.34 -10.04 -1.88
CA LYS A 232 -1.78 -11.16 -2.66
C LYS A 232 -0.98 -12.12 -1.79
N THR A 233 -0.26 -11.57 -0.82
CA THR A 233 0.60 -12.32 0.11
C THR A 233 -0.23 -13.13 1.10
N LEU A 234 -1.32 -12.54 1.62
CA LEU A 234 -2.29 -13.21 2.47
C LEU A 234 -2.91 -14.44 1.76
N GLY A 235 -3.23 -14.33 0.48
CA GLY A 235 -3.74 -15.45 -0.31
C GLY A 235 -2.75 -16.61 -0.43
N LYS A 236 -1.44 -16.34 -0.52
CA LYS A 236 -0.39 -17.38 -0.51
C LYS A 236 -0.25 -18.01 0.88
N LEU A 237 -0.19 -17.19 1.93
CA LEU A 237 -0.12 -17.65 3.32
C LEU A 237 -1.28 -18.58 3.67
N PHE A 238 -2.51 -18.22 3.27
CA PHE A 238 -3.68 -19.04 3.55
C PHE A 238 -3.61 -20.42 2.88
N ARG A 239 -3.07 -20.50 1.65
CA ARG A 239 -2.84 -21.78 0.97
C ARG A 239 -1.76 -22.60 1.68
N THR A 240 -0.69 -21.97 2.15
CA THR A 240 0.36 -22.64 2.93
C THR A 240 -0.20 -23.19 4.25
N VAL A 241 -1.02 -22.40 4.97
CA VAL A 241 -1.70 -22.83 6.20
C VAL A 241 -2.61 -24.02 5.95
N ILE A 242 -3.48 -23.96 4.93
CA ILE A 242 -4.36 -25.07 4.58
C ILE A 242 -3.56 -26.32 4.20
N GLY A 243 -2.51 -26.17 3.39
CA GLY A 243 -1.65 -27.27 2.99
C GLY A 243 -0.92 -27.93 4.17
N ALA A 244 -0.31 -27.13 5.04
CA ALA A 244 0.35 -27.61 6.25
C ALA A 244 -0.63 -28.29 7.21
N LEU A 245 -1.82 -27.70 7.39
CA LEU A 245 -2.88 -28.28 8.22
C LEU A 245 -3.38 -29.63 7.65
N ALA A 246 -3.56 -29.72 6.34
CA ALA A 246 -3.97 -30.97 5.69
C ALA A 246 -2.91 -32.07 5.86
N ILE A 247 -1.62 -31.75 5.64
CA ILE A 247 -0.51 -32.70 5.85
C ILE A 247 -0.46 -33.14 7.33
N TRP A 248 -0.62 -32.20 8.25
CA TRP A 248 -0.61 -32.49 9.69
C TRP A 248 -1.75 -33.42 10.11
N ILE A 249 -2.99 -33.15 9.67
CA ILE A 249 -4.15 -34.01 9.96
C ILE A 249 -3.97 -35.39 9.32
N VAL A 250 -3.55 -35.45 8.06
CA VAL A 250 -3.34 -36.71 7.34
C VAL A 250 -2.25 -37.54 8.03
N GLY A 251 -1.14 -36.94 8.46
CA GLY A 251 -0.06 -37.64 9.16
C GLY A 251 -0.44 -38.17 10.55
N LEU A 252 -1.41 -37.53 11.22
CA LEU A 252 -1.99 -38.03 12.47
C LEU A 252 -3.01 -39.15 12.26
N VAL A 253 -3.79 -39.09 11.17
CA VAL A 253 -4.90 -40.02 10.92
C VAL A 253 -4.46 -41.28 10.17
N ILE A 254 -3.50 -41.21 9.24
CA ILE A 254 -3.03 -42.37 8.44
C ILE A 254 -2.76 -43.61 9.32
N PRO A 255 -1.95 -43.54 10.40
CA PRO A 255 -1.66 -44.72 11.19
C PRO A 255 -2.86 -45.31 11.93
N THR A 256 -3.94 -44.54 12.10
CA THR A 256 -5.19 -44.99 12.76
C THR A 256 -6.17 -45.70 11.83
N ILE A 257 -5.91 -45.65 10.51
CA ILE A 257 -6.76 -46.31 9.52
C ILE A 257 -6.32 -47.75 9.38
N GLN A 258 -7.25 -48.70 9.56
CA GLN A 258 -7.01 -50.11 9.28
C GLN A 258 -6.83 -50.33 7.77
N PHE A 259 -5.59 -50.41 7.32
CA PHE A 259 -5.25 -50.75 5.95
C PHE A 259 -5.12 -52.26 5.75
N GLY A 260 -5.34 -52.74 4.52
CA GLY A 260 -5.02 -54.12 4.16
C GLY A 260 -3.51 -54.40 4.24
N GLU A 261 -3.13 -55.69 4.36
CA GLU A 261 -1.76 -56.20 4.48
C GLU A 261 -0.68 -55.45 3.66
N PRO A 262 -0.83 -55.22 2.33
CA PRO A 262 0.24 -54.58 1.55
C PRO A 262 0.48 -53.11 1.93
N LEU A 263 -0.55 -52.39 2.38
CA LEU A 263 -0.44 -50.99 2.79
C LEU A 263 0.09 -50.86 4.22
N LYS A 264 -0.22 -51.83 5.09
CA LYS A 264 0.28 -51.87 6.47
C LYS A 264 1.81 -51.95 6.51
N THR A 265 2.41 -52.83 5.72
CA THR A 265 3.88 -52.95 5.64
C THR A 265 4.55 -51.64 5.20
N ILE A 266 3.97 -50.94 4.22
CA ILE A 266 4.51 -49.65 3.73
C ILE A 266 4.42 -48.58 4.82
N VAL A 267 3.31 -48.53 5.55
CA VAL A 267 3.11 -47.57 6.66
C VAL A 267 4.06 -47.87 7.82
N ASP A 268 4.28 -49.14 8.16
CA ASP A 268 5.19 -49.59 9.22
C ASP A 268 6.67 -49.29 8.88
N GLU A 269 7.07 -49.43 7.61
CA GLU A 269 8.42 -49.07 7.15
C GLU A 269 8.61 -47.55 7.04
N SER A 270 7.53 -46.81 6.79
CA SER A 270 7.56 -45.36 6.57
C SER A 270 7.15 -44.55 7.80
N SER A 271 6.85 -45.17 8.95
CA SER A 271 6.20 -44.49 10.08
C SER A 271 6.99 -43.29 10.58
N PHE A 272 8.31 -43.41 10.64
CA PHE A 272 9.17 -42.30 11.04
C PHE A 272 9.20 -41.16 10.04
N LEU A 273 9.17 -41.47 8.73
CA LEU A 273 9.11 -40.44 7.70
C LEU A 273 7.78 -39.70 7.77
N ILE A 274 6.68 -40.41 8.01
CA ILE A 274 5.35 -39.80 8.22
C ILE A 274 5.36 -38.92 9.48
N MET A 275 5.92 -39.41 10.59
CA MET A 275 6.05 -38.63 11.82
C MET A 275 6.90 -37.36 11.59
N LEU A 276 8.05 -37.49 10.91
CA LEU A 276 8.92 -36.37 10.57
C LEU A 276 8.18 -35.32 9.72
N LEU A 277 7.49 -35.75 8.67
CA LEU A 277 6.69 -34.85 7.84
C LEU A 277 5.57 -34.17 8.63
N THR A 278 4.94 -34.89 9.57
CA THR A 278 3.90 -34.36 10.46
C THR A 278 4.45 -33.28 11.39
N LEU A 279 5.63 -33.51 11.97
CA LEU A 279 6.34 -32.55 12.83
C LEU A 279 6.76 -31.30 12.06
N ILE A 280 7.31 -31.48 10.86
CA ILE A 280 7.68 -30.39 9.95
C ILE A 280 6.45 -29.56 9.55
N ALA A 281 5.34 -30.23 9.19
CA ALA A 281 4.09 -29.55 8.85
C ALA A 281 3.52 -28.77 10.05
N ALA A 282 3.59 -29.33 11.26
CA ALA A 282 3.16 -28.65 12.48
C ALA A 282 3.99 -27.40 12.78
N GLY A 283 5.32 -27.48 12.66
CA GLY A 283 6.20 -26.32 12.82
C GLY A 283 5.95 -25.23 11.76
N ALA A 284 5.77 -25.61 10.50
CA ALA A 284 5.41 -24.69 9.42
C ALA A 284 4.04 -24.02 9.65
N LEU A 285 3.06 -24.76 10.19
CA LEU A 285 1.75 -24.23 10.57
C LEU A 285 1.88 -23.21 11.70
N GLY A 286 2.66 -23.52 12.74
CA GLY A 286 2.95 -22.59 13.84
C GLY A 286 3.55 -21.27 13.37
N ALA A 287 4.58 -21.35 12.52
CA ALA A 287 5.21 -20.16 11.93
C ALA A 287 4.24 -19.34 11.05
N SER A 288 3.43 -20.01 10.24
CA SER A 288 2.44 -19.34 9.38
C SER A 288 1.36 -18.61 10.20
N LEU A 289 0.94 -19.19 11.33
CA LEU A 289 0.02 -18.54 12.27
C LEU A 289 0.65 -17.30 12.93
N ASN A 290 1.96 -17.32 13.20
CA ASN A 290 2.67 -16.15 13.68
C ASN A 290 2.66 -15.02 12.63
N SER A 291 2.93 -15.32 11.35
CA SER A 291 2.85 -14.31 10.28
C SER A 291 1.42 -13.75 10.10
N ILE A 292 0.37 -14.58 10.29
CA ILE A 292 -1.02 -14.10 10.30
C ILE A 292 -1.28 -13.16 11.48
N ARG A 293 -0.72 -13.45 12.66
CA ARG A 293 -0.81 -12.56 13.82
C ARG A 293 -0.13 -11.22 13.54
N ALA A 294 1.05 -11.23 12.92
CA ALA A 294 1.74 -10.00 12.51
C ALA A 294 0.89 -9.13 11.56
N LEU A 295 0.15 -9.76 10.63
CA LEU A 295 -0.81 -9.04 9.76
C LEU A 295 -1.97 -8.43 10.54
N ARG A 296 -2.54 -9.16 11.50
CA ARG A 296 -3.60 -8.64 12.37
C ARG A 296 -3.11 -7.43 13.16
N ASP A 297 -1.87 -7.49 13.62
CA ASP A 297 -1.19 -6.42 14.35
C ASP A 297 -0.64 -5.32 13.40
N ARG A 298 -1.03 -5.37 12.11
CA ARG A 298 -0.72 -4.40 11.03
C ARG A 298 0.75 -4.20 10.73
N GLN A 299 1.59 -5.17 11.06
CA GLN A 299 2.99 -5.12 10.65
C GLN A 299 3.10 -5.41 9.15
N PRO A 300 3.92 -4.64 8.41
CA PRO A 300 4.15 -4.90 7.00
C PRO A 300 4.87 -6.25 6.85
N LEU A 301 4.21 -7.25 6.26
CA LEU A 301 4.87 -8.50 5.95
C LEU A 301 5.71 -8.35 4.68
N ASP A 302 7.02 -8.53 4.81
CA ASP A 302 7.88 -8.78 3.67
C ASP A 302 7.79 -10.27 3.25
N SER A 303 7.80 -10.53 1.95
CA SER A 303 7.87 -11.89 1.41
C SER A 303 9.12 -12.62 1.91
N ARG A 304 10.20 -11.90 2.18
CA ARG A 304 11.42 -12.45 2.79
C ARG A 304 11.16 -12.92 4.22
N GLN A 305 10.49 -12.10 5.02
CA GLN A 305 10.16 -12.44 6.41
C GLN A 305 9.27 -13.67 6.47
N ILE A 306 8.23 -13.77 5.63
CA ILE A 306 7.38 -14.97 5.56
C ILE A 306 8.18 -16.23 5.22
N SER A 307 9.11 -16.12 4.27
CA SER A 307 9.94 -17.26 3.86
C SER A 307 10.88 -17.69 4.99
N PHE A 308 11.39 -16.72 5.75
CA PHE A 308 12.24 -16.95 6.90
C PHE A 308 11.47 -17.56 8.08
N ASP A 309 10.29 -17.03 8.41
CA ASP A 309 9.38 -17.59 9.42
C ASP A 309 9.06 -19.05 9.09
N LEU A 310 8.68 -19.33 7.83
CA LEU A 310 8.39 -20.67 7.38
C LEU A 310 9.60 -21.60 7.53
N LEU A 311 10.80 -21.15 7.15
CA LEU A 311 12.04 -21.90 7.32
C LEU A 311 12.30 -22.22 8.79
N LEU A 312 12.12 -21.26 9.69
CA LEU A 312 12.26 -21.45 11.13
C LEU A 312 11.24 -22.48 11.66
N GLY A 313 10.00 -22.42 11.20
CA GLY A 313 8.97 -23.42 11.51
C GLY A 313 9.35 -24.82 11.06
N LEU A 314 9.87 -24.97 9.83
CA LEU A 314 10.35 -26.25 9.31
C LEU A 314 11.51 -26.79 10.16
N VAL A 315 12.48 -25.94 10.51
CA VAL A 315 13.61 -26.29 11.38
C VAL A 315 13.14 -26.73 12.76
N ALA A 316 12.17 -26.03 13.35
CA ALA A 316 11.58 -26.41 14.64
C ALA A 316 10.97 -27.83 14.60
N GLY A 317 10.29 -28.18 13.51
CA GLY A 317 9.78 -29.54 13.30
C GLY A 317 10.87 -30.60 13.17
N VAL A 318 11.95 -30.31 12.43
CA VAL A 318 13.12 -31.21 12.34
C VAL A 318 13.80 -31.39 13.69
N VAL A 319 14.00 -30.30 14.43
CA VAL A 319 14.61 -30.33 15.76
C VAL A 319 13.77 -31.15 16.73
N ALA A 320 12.44 -31.00 16.71
CA ALA A 320 11.54 -31.83 17.52
C ALA A 320 11.67 -33.33 17.19
N ALA A 321 11.81 -33.68 15.90
CA ALA A 321 12.03 -35.07 15.48
C ALA A 321 13.40 -35.60 15.95
N LEU A 322 14.45 -34.78 15.87
CA LEU A 322 15.79 -35.15 16.38
C LEU A 322 15.79 -35.33 17.89
N PHE A 323 15.07 -34.49 18.64
CA PHE A 323 14.89 -34.67 20.09
C PHE A 323 14.22 -36.00 20.41
N TYR A 324 13.20 -36.40 19.64
CA TYR A 324 12.59 -37.72 19.80
C TYR A 324 13.60 -38.86 19.58
N LEU A 325 14.39 -38.81 18.50
CA LEU A 325 15.44 -39.81 18.24
C LEU A 325 16.49 -39.85 19.35
N PHE A 326 16.87 -38.68 19.89
CA PHE A 326 17.80 -38.57 20.99
C PHE A 326 17.25 -39.22 22.27
N VAL A 327 15.99 -38.95 22.61
CA VAL A 327 15.33 -39.59 23.76
C VAL A 327 15.28 -41.11 23.57
N GLN A 328 14.89 -41.60 22.39
CA GLN A 328 14.89 -43.04 22.06
C GLN A 328 16.27 -43.68 22.21
N ALA A 329 17.32 -43.04 21.65
CA ALA A 329 18.69 -43.52 21.76
C ALA A 329 19.16 -43.58 23.23
N SER A 330 18.78 -42.57 24.02
CA SER A 330 19.16 -42.48 25.44
C SER A 330 18.42 -43.49 26.32
N THR A 331 17.16 -43.81 26.02
CA THR A 331 16.37 -44.75 26.85
C THR A 331 16.61 -46.20 26.48
N ASN A 332 16.76 -46.51 25.18
CA ASN A 332 16.81 -47.88 24.70
C ASN A 332 18.23 -48.35 24.33
N GLY A 333 19.21 -47.43 24.31
CA GLY A 333 20.59 -47.73 23.90
C GLY A 333 20.74 -48.09 22.41
N LYS A 334 19.63 -48.04 21.64
CA LYS A 334 19.55 -48.28 20.20
C LYS A 334 18.51 -47.34 19.59
N ILE A 335 18.74 -46.92 18.36
CA ILE A 335 17.76 -46.15 17.59
C ILE A 335 16.82 -47.16 16.91
N GLU A 336 15.80 -47.59 17.64
CA GLU A 336 14.71 -48.36 17.04
C GLU A 336 13.61 -47.41 16.60
N VAL A 337 13.40 -47.37 15.29
CA VAL A 337 12.49 -46.43 14.62
C VAL A 337 11.06 -47.00 14.54
N LYS A 338 10.87 -48.25 15.00
CA LYS A 338 9.60 -48.94 15.01
C LYS A 338 8.85 -48.66 16.29
N PHE A 339 7.57 -48.31 16.16
CA PHE A 339 6.67 -48.13 17.29
C PHE A 339 6.19 -49.51 17.76
N ALA A 340 6.21 -49.74 19.08
CA ALA A 340 5.80 -51.01 19.68
C ALA A 340 4.28 -51.23 19.55
N GLU A 341 3.50 -50.15 19.71
CA GLU A 341 2.06 -50.12 19.52
C GLU A 341 1.63 -48.91 18.68
N GLU A 342 0.52 -49.04 17.95
CA GLU A 342 -0.10 -47.96 17.17
C GLU A 342 -0.46 -46.74 18.07
N THR A 343 -0.86 -47.02 19.31
CA THR A 343 -1.16 -46.04 20.36
C THR A 343 0.05 -45.18 20.72
N ASP A 344 1.27 -45.74 20.67
CA ASP A 344 2.50 -45.03 20.97
C ASP A 344 2.87 -44.05 19.85
N TYR A 345 2.66 -44.44 18.58
CA TYR A 345 2.86 -43.52 17.44
C TYR A 345 2.01 -42.26 17.60
N VAL A 346 0.70 -42.42 17.83
CA VAL A 346 -0.23 -41.30 17.88
C VAL A 346 0.13 -40.36 19.03
N ARG A 347 0.47 -40.91 20.21
CA ARG A 347 0.87 -40.11 21.38
C ARG A 347 2.14 -39.31 21.12
N VAL A 348 3.18 -39.98 20.63
CA VAL A 348 4.48 -39.34 20.34
C VAL A 348 4.32 -38.27 19.27
N THR A 349 3.64 -38.59 18.17
CA THR A 349 3.45 -37.67 17.04
C THR A 349 2.60 -36.48 17.45
N LEU A 350 1.54 -36.68 18.23
CA LEU A 350 0.71 -35.60 18.75
C LEU A 350 1.51 -34.66 19.67
N ILE A 351 2.19 -35.21 20.68
CA ILE A 351 2.98 -34.40 21.63
C ILE A 351 4.10 -33.67 20.89
N GLY A 352 4.87 -34.37 20.06
CA GLY A 352 5.96 -33.77 19.29
C GLY A 352 5.45 -32.70 18.33
N SER A 353 4.31 -32.92 17.68
CA SER A 353 3.73 -31.93 16.75
C SER A 353 3.19 -30.69 17.47
N LEU A 354 2.64 -30.83 18.68
CA LEU A 354 2.29 -29.68 19.52
C LEU A 354 3.53 -28.88 19.91
N VAL A 355 4.62 -29.55 20.31
CA VAL A 355 5.90 -28.89 20.60
C VAL A 355 6.40 -28.15 19.36
N ALA A 356 6.45 -28.79 18.20
CA ALA A 356 6.88 -28.16 16.95
C ALA A 356 6.01 -26.96 16.57
N LEU A 357 4.68 -27.08 16.69
CA LEU A 357 3.72 -26.00 16.42
C LEU A 357 3.95 -24.80 17.35
N PHE A 358 4.05 -25.02 18.66
CA PHE A 358 4.28 -23.94 19.61
C PHE A 358 5.67 -23.32 19.44
N SER A 359 6.71 -24.13 19.17
CA SER A 359 8.03 -23.62 18.85
C SER A 359 7.99 -22.73 17.61
N GLY A 360 7.33 -23.15 16.52
CA GLY A 360 7.16 -22.32 15.32
C GLY A 360 6.37 -21.03 15.57
N LEU A 361 5.36 -21.07 16.44
CA LEU A 361 4.54 -19.91 16.79
C LEU A 361 5.28 -18.86 17.64
N TYR A 362 6.18 -19.28 18.53
CA TYR A 362 6.82 -18.42 19.53
C TYR A 362 8.33 -18.21 19.33
N LEU A 363 8.90 -18.72 18.25
CA LEU A 363 10.35 -18.65 18.00
C LEU A 363 10.85 -17.20 17.98
N ASP A 364 10.11 -16.31 17.34
CA ASP A 364 10.46 -14.90 17.16
C ASP A 364 10.41 -14.10 18.48
N ALA A 365 9.42 -14.41 19.34
CA ALA A 365 9.33 -13.84 20.68
C ALA A 365 10.49 -14.30 21.59
N THR A 366 11.07 -15.47 21.30
CA THR A 366 12.21 -16.01 22.05
C THR A 366 13.52 -15.42 21.55
N LEU A 367 13.70 -15.28 20.23
CA LEU A 367 14.87 -14.66 19.61
C LEU A 367 14.98 -13.17 19.94
N SER A 368 13.88 -12.41 19.84
CA SER A 368 13.86 -10.98 20.19
C SER A 368 14.24 -10.71 21.66
N ARG A 369 13.84 -11.59 22.58
CA ARG A 369 14.28 -11.54 23.98
C ARG A 369 15.76 -11.85 24.11
N PHE A 370 16.28 -12.78 23.32
CA PHE A 370 17.70 -13.11 23.32
C PHE A 370 18.56 -11.96 22.82
N ASP A 371 18.14 -11.25 21.77
CA ASP A 371 18.84 -10.07 21.28
C ASP A 371 18.85 -8.95 22.32
N THR A 372 17.70 -8.69 22.97
CA THR A 372 17.62 -7.72 24.08
C THR A 372 18.58 -8.09 25.23
N ILE A 373 18.68 -9.38 25.54
CA ILE A 373 19.61 -9.89 26.56
C ILE A 373 21.06 -9.70 26.09
N LYS A 374 21.39 -10.07 24.85
CA LYS A 374 22.72 -9.91 24.27
C LYS A 374 23.18 -8.45 24.32
N ASP A 375 22.31 -7.51 23.98
CA ASP A 375 22.60 -6.08 23.99
C ASP A 375 22.83 -5.55 25.42
N SER A 376 22.12 -6.11 26.41
CA SER A 376 22.32 -5.74 27.83
C SER A 376 23.58 -6.33 28.47
N PHE A 377 24.07 -7.48 27.98
CA PHE A 377 25.34 -8.08 28.46
C PHE A 377 26.58 -7.57 27.71
N LEU A 378 26.42 -6.95 26.54
CA LEU A 378 27.52 -6.41 25.73
C LEU A 378 27.38 -4.89 25.46
N PRO A 379 27.19 -4.02 26.47
CA PRO A 379 26.89 -2.60 26.25
C PRO A 379 28.05 -1.73 25.72
N GLY A 380 29.16 -2.32 25.25
CA GLY A 380 30.44 -1.63 25.15
C GLY A 380 31.15 -1.62 23.80
N ARG A 381 30.48 -1.80 22.66
CA ARG A 381 31.21 -1.89 21.36
C ARG A 381 30.70 -1.05 20.19
N GLN A 382 29.66 -0.23 20.35
CA GLN A 382 29.11 0.58 19.25
C GLN A 382 29.52 2.07 19.28
N GLN A 383 30.35 2.52 20.23
CA GLN A 383 30.73 3.94 20.32
C GLN A 383 32.06 4.32 19.63
N ASP A 384 32.82 3.37 19.09
CA ASP A 384 34.19 3.66 18.60
C ASP A 384 34.34 3.73 17.06
N GLU A 385 33.26 3.70 16.26
CA GLU A 385 33.34 3.75 14.78
C GLU A 385 32.75 5.01 14.11
N GLU A 386 32.36 6.04 14.87
CA GLU A 386 31.99 7.37 14.32
C GLU A 386 33.10 8.44 14.52
N GLY A 387 34.35 8.05 14.27
CA GLY A 387 35.53 8.95 14.26
C GLY A 387 36.01 9.28 12.85
#